data_AF-A0A7X7RGF9-F1
#
_entry.id   AF-A0A7X7RGF9-F1
#
_cell.length_a   1.000
_cell.length_b   1.000
_cell.length_c   1.000
_cell.angle_alpha   90.00
_cell.angle_beta   90.00
_cell.angle_gamma   90.00
#
_symmetry.space_group_name_H-M   'P 1'
#
loop_
_entity.id
_entity.type
_entity.pdbx_description
1 polymer ?
#
loop_
_entity_poly.entity_id
_entity_poly.type
_entity_poly.pdbx_seq_one_letter_code
_entity_poly.pdbx_strand_id
1 'polypeptide(L)'
;LERRKQELVDQRRRIEAFEHNRRDMLDKLRRSAVLVVREGEQASRMAALCGEAGALFSKLHQEMETFFPERWTEEEYDARLTQALAQVEAAGTEYHRTMDRINALGWNRGDGKAPADDASSLDSLMPRGHKGLPATFTGWLLAGLAFTLPLLVVASALLVIHFLLKHPA
;
A
#
# COMPACT_ATOMS: atom_id res chain seq x y z
N LEU A 1 51.43 -41.72 2.22
CA LEU A 1 51.29 -40.65 3.23
C LEU A 1 50.63 -39.40 2.64
N GLU A 2 51.03 -38.98 1.43
CA GLU A 2 50.46 -37.79 0.77
C GLU A 2 48.94 -37.86 0.51
N ARG A 3 48.41 -38.99 0.05
CA ARG A 3 46.94 -39.17 -0.13
C ARG A 3 46.14 -38.96 1.15
N ARG A 4 46.60 -39.53 2.27
CA ARG A 4 45.99 -39.34 3.59
C ARG A 4 46.07 -37.88 4.06
N LYS A 5 47.15 -37.17 3.73
CA LYS A 5 47.30 -35.74 4.01
C LYS A 5 46.31 -34.91 3.19
N GLN A 6 46.13 -35.24 1.92
CA GLN A 6 45.17 -34.58 1.02
C GLN A 6 43.73 -34.77 1.52
N GLU A 7 43.35 -36.00 1.87
CA GLU A 7 42.03 -36.33 2.41
C GLU A 7 41.70 -35.56 3.70
N LEU A 8 42.68 -35.43 4.61
CA LEU A 8 42.52 -34.66 5.84
C LEU A 8 42.35 -33.16 5.59
N VAL A 9 43.06 -32.61 4.59
CA VAL A 9 42.92 -31.20 4.20
C VAL A 9 41.55 -30.95 3.58
N ASP A 10 41.09 -31.84 2.70
CA ASP A 10 39.76 -31.73 2.07
C ASP A 10 38.63 -31.88 3.11
N GLN A 11 38.77 -32.80 4.07
CA GLN A 11 37.83 -32.91 5.19
C GLN A 11 37.81 -31.62 6.03
N ARG A 12 38.96 -31.04 6.36
CA ARG A 12 39.01 -29.78 7.12
C ARG A 12 38.33 -28.64 6.37
N ARG A 13 38.59 -28.49 5.06
CA ARG A 13 37.93 -27.48 4.23
C ARG A 13 36.40 -27.64 4.22
N ARG A 14 35.91 -28.88 4.12
CA ARG A 14 34.46 -29.17 4.16
C ARG A 14 33.84 -28.81 5.52
N ILE A 15 34.54 -29.12 6.62
CA ILE A 15 34.07 -28.78 7.97
C ILE A 15 34.04 -27.26 8.17
N GLU A 16 35.07 -26.54 7.73
CA GLU A 16 35.11 -25.08 7.82
C GLU A 16 33.99 -24.41 7.00
N ALA A 17 33.76 -24.87 5.77
CA ALA A 17 32.66 -24.39 4.93
C ALA A 17 31.28 -24.71 5.56
N PHE A 18 31.11 -25.91 6.09
CA PHE A 18 29.90 -26.30 6.80
C PHE A 18 29.64 -25.40 8.02
N GLU A 19 30.65 -25.22 8.88
CA GLU A 19 30.53 -24.39 10.08
C GLU A 19 30.25 -22.92 9.75
N HIS A 20 30.87 -22.39 8.68
CA HIS A 20 30.57 -21.04 8.20
C HIS A 20 29.12 -20.93 7.72
N ASN A 21 28.69 -21.80 6.81
CA ASN A 21 27.33 -21.80 6.25
C ASN A 21 26.26 -22.02 7.33
N ARG A 22 26.54 -22.90 8.29
CA ARG A 22 25.65 -23.16 9.43
C ARG A 22 25.46 -21.92 10.28
N ARG A 23 26.54 -21.19 10.60
CA ARG A 23 26.46 -19.93 11.37
C ARG A 23 25.68 -18.86 10.62
N ASP A 24 25.99 -18.63 9.34
CA ASP A 24 25.27 -17.66 8.52
C ASP A 24 23.77 -17.98 8.44
N MET A 25 23.41 -19.26 8.25
CA MET A 25 22.02 -19.69 8.21
C MET A 25 21.32 -19.48 9.55
N LEU A 26 21.96 -19.81 10.68
CA LEU A 26 21.40 -19.55 12.01
C LEU A 26 21.16 -18.06 12.25
N ASP A 27 22.07 -17.20 11.82
CA ASP A 27 21.92 -15.75 11.96
C ASP A 27 20.81 -15.20 11.06
N LYS A 28 20.66 -15.72 9.84
CA LYS A 28 19.55 -15.38 8.94
C LYS A 28 18.20 -15.81 9.52
N LEU A 29 18.09 -17.06 9.98
CA LEU A 29 16.87 -17.61 10.58
C LEU A 29 16.46 -16.85 11.84
N ARG A 30 17.43 -16.50 12.70
CA ARG A 30 17.15 -15.72 13.91
C ARG A 30 16.59 -14.33 13.58
N ARG A 31 17.17 -13.65 12.59
CA ARG A 31 16.70 -12.34 12.13
C ARG A 31 15.32 -12.43 11.50
N SER A 32 15.10 -13.39 10.60
CA SER A 32 13.80 -13.56 9.92
C SER A 32 12.69 -13.97 10.89
N ALA A 33 12.97 -14.81 11.89
CA ALA A 33 11.99 -15.20 12.89
C ALA A 33 11.43 -13.99 13.66
N VAL A 34 12.30 -13.06 14.08
CA VAL A 34 11.88 -11.83 14.77
C VAL A 34 11.04 -10.94 13.87
N LEU A 35 11.41 -10.81 12.59
CA LEU A 35 10.65 -10.04 11.61
C LEU A 35 9.24 -10.60 11.41
N VAL A 36 9.13 -11.91 11.20
CA VAL A 36 7.84 -12.59 10.98
C VAL A 36 6.92 -12.42 12.19
N VAL A 37 7.45 -12.55 13.42
CA VAL A 37 6.65 -12.34 14.65
C VAL A 37 6.14 -10.91 14.71
N ARG A 38 7.01 -9.91 14.45
CA ARG A 38 6.62 -8.49 14.46
C ARG A 38 5.55 -8.18 13.41
N GLU A 39 5.69 -8.72 12.21
CA GLU A 39 4.71 -8.57 11.13
C GLU A 39 3.37 -9.23 11.49
N GLY A 40 3.40 -10.42 12.09
CA GLY A 40 2.21 -11.12 12.57
C GLY A 40 1.48 -10.34 13.67
N GLU A 41 2.20 -9.74 14.62
CA GLU A 41 1.60 -8.88 15.63
C GLU A 41 0.99 -7.60 15.04
N GLN A 42 1.69 -6.97 14.09
CA GLN A 42 1.15 -5.81 13.38
C GLN A 42 -0.13 -6.17 12.61
N ALA A 43 -0.14 -7.35 12.00
CA ALA A 43 -1.30 -7.87 11.30
C ALA A 43 -2.49 -8.09 12.22
N SER A 44 -2.24 -8.72 13.37
CA SER A 44 -3.26 -8.94 14.39
C SER A 44 -3.86 -7.63 14.91
N ARG A 45 -3.02 -6.62 15.18
CA ARG A 45 -3.50 -5.29 15.57
C ARG A 45 -4.37 -4.64 14.51
N MET A 46 -3.98 -4.72 13.24
CA MET A 46 -4.78 -4.19 12.12
C MET A 46 -6.12 -4.92 11.99
N ALA A 47 -6.12 -6.25 12.10
CA ALA A 47 -7.35 -7.05 12.04
C ALA A 47 -8.32 -6.66 13.17
N ALA A 48 -7.83 -6.45 14.39
CA ALA A 48 -8.65 -6.00 15.52
C ALA A 48 -9.27 -4.62 15.26
N LEU A 49 -8.48 -3.67 14.75
CA LEU A 49 -8.96 -2.32 14.41
C LEU A 49 -10.01 -2.33 13.30
N CYS A 50 -9.83 -3.13 12.26
CA CYS A 50 -10.84 -3.31 11.22
C CYS A 50 -12.13 -3.92 11.78
N GLY A 51 -12.01 -4.85 12.74
CA GLY A 51 -13.16 -5.42 13.44
C GLY A 51 -13.93 -4.37 14.25
N GLU A 52 -13.24 -3.56 15.04
CA GLU A 52 -13.83 -2.43 15.78
C GLU A 52 -14.52 -1.44 14.84
N ALA A 53 -13.85 -1.06 13.76
CA ALA A 53 -14.38 -0.13 12.77
C ALA A 53 -15.62 -0.69 12.05
N GLY A 54 -15.61 -1.98 11.70
CA GLY A 54 -16.76 -2.63 11.07
C GLY A 54 -17.99 -2.65 11.98
N ALA A 55 -17.81 -2.97 13.27
CA ALA A 55 -18.90 -2.93 14.25
C ALA A 55 -19.47 -1.51 14.41
N LEU A 56 -18.58 -0.51 14.48
CA LEU A 56 -18.96 0.89 14.54
C LEU A 56 -19.74 1.34 13.30
N PHE A 57 -19.26 1.02 12.11
CA PHE A 57 -19.95 1.40 10.87
C PHE A 57 -21.31 0.73 10.74
N SER A 58 -21.44 -0.53 11.16
CA SER A 58 -22.74 -1.21 11.21
C SER A 58 -23.72 -0.48 12.14
N LYS A 59 -23.23 -0.04 13.32
CA LYS A 59 -24.05 0.72 14.27
C LYS A 59 -24.48 2.06 13.67
N LEU A 60 -23.53 2.85 13.15
CA LEU A 60 -23.83 4.15 12.53
C LEU A 60 -24.82 4.00 11.37
N HIS A 61 -24.65 2.96 10.54
CA HIS A 61 -25.58 2.69 9.44
C HIS A 61 -27.00 2.42 9.94
N GLN A 62 -27.14 1.55 10.95
CA GLN A 62 -28.45 1.25 11.54
C GLN A 62 -29.10 2.49 12.16
N GLU A 63 -28.33 3.37 12.80
CA GLU A 63 -28.83 4.65 13.32
C GLU A 63 -29.37 5.53 12.18
N MET A 64 -28.64 5.66 11.06
CA MET A 64 -29.09 6.45 9.91
C MET A 64 -30.36 5.88 9.26
N GLU A 65 -30.55 4.56 9.26
CA GLU A 65 -31.77 3.92 8.74
C GLU A 65 -33.02 4.20 9.59
N THR A 66 -32.89 4.76 10.79
CA THR A 66 -34.05 5.08 11.65
C THR A 66 -34.71 6.42 11.31
N PHE A 67 -34.09 7.26 10.49
CA PHE A 67 -34.64 8.56 10.15
C PHE A 67 -35.69 8.45 9.04
N PHE A 68 -36.94 8.74 9.41
CA PHE A 68 -38.08 8.81 8.49
C PHE A 68 -38.80 10.15 8.66
N PRO A 69 -38.34 11.22 7.99
CA PRO A 69 -38.95 12.55 8.07
C PRO A 69 -40.44 12.56 7.71
N GLU A 70 -40.88 11.64 6.86
CA GLU A 70 -42.26 11.51 6.40
C GLU A 70 -43.22 11.03 7.51
N ARG A 71 -42.69 10.49 8.61
CA ARG A 71 -43.47 9.97 9.74
C ARG A 71 -43.57 10.96 10.91
N TRP A 72 -42.89 12.11 10.83
CA TRP A 72 -42.89 13.10 11.90
C TRP A 72 -44.16 13.97 11.83
N THR A 73 -44.67 14.40 12.99
CA THR A 73 -45.77 15.37 13.03
C THR A 73 -45.25 16.78 12.81
N GLU A 74 -46.12 17.69 12.36
CA GLU A 74 -45.76 19.09 12.08
C GLU A 74 -45.25 19.82 13.34
N GLU A 75 -45.80 19.48 14.51
CA GLU A 75 -45.41 20.07 15.80
C GLU A 75 -43.99 19.68 16.25
N GLU A 76 -43.50 18.51 15.84
CA GLU A 76 -42.18 18.00 16.25
C GLU A 76 -41.12 18.05 15.15
N TYR A 77 -41.51 18.47 13.94
CA TYR A 77 -40.68 18.38 12.74
C TYR A 77 -39.35 19.12 12.89
N ASP A 78 -39.37 20.40 13.26
CA ASP A 78 -38.16 21.23 13.37
C ASP A 78 -37.19 20.70 14.43
N ALA A 79 -37.72 20.23 15.56
CA ALA A 79 -36.93 19.68 16.65
C ALA A 79 -36.27 18.35 16.23
N ARG A 80 -37.03 17.44 15.62
CA ARG A 80 -36.51 16.15 15.13
C ARG A 80 -35.56 16.31 13.96
N LEU A 81 -35.81 17.25 13.05
CA LEU A 81 -34.92 17.55 11.93
C LEU A 81 -33.57 18.07 12.44
N THR A 82 -33.58 19.01 13.39
CA THR A 82 -32.36 19.53 14.02
C THR A 82 -31.57 18.42 14.70
N GLN A 83 -32.27 17.53 15.43
CA GLN A 83 -31.64 16.38 16.08
C GLN A 83 -31.04 15.40 15.06
N ALA A 84 -31.77 15.08 13.99
CA ALA A 84 -31.29 14.18 12.94
C ALA A 84 -30.05 14.75 12.24
N LEU A 85 -30.03 16.05 11.91
CA LEU A 85 -28.87 16.71 11.33
C LEU A 85 -27.65 16.64 12.24
N ALA A 86 -27.82 16.90 13.54
CA ALA A 86 -26.74 16.77 14.51
C ALA A 86 -26.21 15.33 14.63
N GLN A 87 -27.09 14.32 14.56
CA GLN A 87 -26.70 12.91 14.57
C GLN A 87 -25.95 12.50 13.30
N VAL A 88 -26.36 12.99 12.13
CA VAL A 88 -25.66 12.78 10.85
C VAL A 88 -24.26 13.40 10.90
N GLU A 89 -24.13 14.61 11.42
CA GLU A 89 -22.82 15.27 11.57
C GLU A 89 -21.91 14.48 12.53
N ALA A 90 -22.43 14.08 13.69
CA ALA A 90 -21.70 13.26 14.65
C ALA A 90 -21.21 11.94 14.01
N ALA A 91 -22.10 11.22 13.32
CA ALA A 91 -21.75 9.99 12.59
C ALA A 91 -20.65 10.24 11.53
N GLY A 92 -20.74 11.36 10.81
CA GLY A 92 -19.72 11.79 9.87
C GLY A 92 -18.35 12.01 10.52
N THR A 93 -18.29 12.69 11.67
CA THR A 93 -17.03 12.89 12.39
C THR A 93 -16.41 11.58 12.88
N GLU A 94 -17.24 10.66 13.37
CA GLU A 94 -16.80 9.37 13.89
C GLU A 94 -16.30 8.45 12.77
N TYR A 95 -16.96 8.46 11.61
CA TYR A 95 -16.50 7.80 10.40
C TYR A 95 -15.10 8.28 9.98
N HIS A 96 -14.92 9.60 9.82
CA HIS A 96 -13.64 10.16 9.38
C HIS A 96 -12.53 9.85 10.38
N ARG A 97 -12.77 10.03 11.68
CA ARG A 97 -11.82 9.70 12.74
C ARG A 97 -11.37 8.24 12.70
N THR A 98 -12.30 7.33 12.43
CA THR A 98 -12.01 5.89 12.34
C THR A 98 -11.18 5.58 11.09
N MET A 99 -11.53 6.17 9.95
CA MET A 99 -10.76 6.02 8.71
C MET A 99 -9.34 6.60 8.84
N ASP A 100 -9.18 7.75 9.50
CA ASP A 100 -7.87 8.33 9.79
C ASP A 100 -7.03 7.41 10.67
N ARG A 101 -7.65 6.78 11.68
CA ARG A 101 -6.96 5.79 12.54
C ARG A 101 -6.49 4.56 11.76
N ILE A 102 -7.32 4.03 10.85
CA ILE A 102 -6.96 2.90 9.99
C ILE A 102 -5.82 3.29 9.04
N ASN A 103 -5.90 4.47 8.43
CA ASN A 103 -4.90 4.98 7.49
C ASN A 103 -3.56 5.30 8.17
N ALA A 104 -3.59 5.88 9.38
CA ALA A 104 -2.40 6.21 10.16
C ALA A 104 -1.60 4.97 10.61
N LEU A 105 -2.29 3.85 10.84
CA LEU A 105 -1.67 2.56 11.15
C LEU A 105 -1.29 1.77 9.89
N GLY A 106 -1.34 2.43 8.73
CA GLY A 106 -1.06 1.93 7.39
C GLY A 106 -0.14 0.72 7.41
N TRP A 107 -0.72 -0.42 7.06
CA TRP A 107 0.05 -1.61 6.70
C TRP A 107 1.07 -1.17 5.66
N ASN A 108 2.34 -1.22 6.04
CA ASN A 108 3.48 -0.66 5.30
C ASN A 108 3.26 -0.75 3.78
N ARG A 109 2.71 0.30 3.17
CA ARG A 109 2.62 0.43 1.71
C ARG A 109 4.01 0.83 1.25
N GLY A 110 4.90 -0.15 1.24
CA GLY A 110 6.12 -0.09 0.48
C GLY A 110 7.22 0.83 1.01
N ASP A 111 7.53 0.82 2.31
CA ASP A 111 8.94 0.98 2.73
C ASP A 111 9.63 -0.38 2.66
N GLY A 112 9.64 -0.93 1.45
CA GLY A 112 10.48 -2.05 1.04
C GLY A 112 11.91 -1.59 0.87
N LYS A 113 12.49 -0.95 1.90
CA LYS A 113 13.94 -0.98 2.10
C LYS A 113 14.24 -2.22 2.93
N ALA A 114 13.91 -3.38 2.36
CA ALA A 114 14.67 -4.58 2.67
C ALA A 114 16.14 -4.25 2.38
N PRO A 115 17.11 -4.74 3.18
CA PRO A 115 18.52 -4.60 2.84
C PRO A 115 18.72 -5.27 1.48
N ALA A 116 18.75 -4.45 0.44
CA ALA A 116 19.14 -4.83 -0.89
C ALA A 116 20.65 -5.01 -0.83
N ASP A 117 21.08 -6.23 -0.55
CA ASP A 117 22.34 -6.81 -0.99
C ASP A 117 22.09 -8.33 -1.08
N ASP A 118 22.43 -8.93 -2.23
CA ASP A 118 22.43 -10.37 -2.53
C ASP A 118 21.12 -11.10 -2.90
N ALA A 119 20.28 -10.51 -3.77
CA ALA A 119 19.28 -11.30 -4.51
C ALA A 119 19.18 -10.96 -6.02
N SER A 120 20.18 -10.27 -6.57
CA SER A 120 20.25 -9.92 -7.99
C SER A 120 20.85 -11.04 -8.84
N SER A 121 20.19 -12.19 -8.94
CA SER A 121 20.56 -13.20 -9.95
C SER A 121 19.44 -14.14 -10.41
N LEU A 122 18.17 -13.84 -10.16
CA LEU A 122 17.06 -14.75 -10.54
C LEU A 122 15.83 -14.06 -11.15
N ASP A 123 15.91 -12.76 -11.48
CA ASP A 123 14.78 -12.01 -12.07
C ASP A 123 14.95 -11.73 -13.57
N SER A 124 15.93 -12.34 -14.24
CA SER A 124 16.23 -12.10 -15.66
C SER A 124 15.47 -13.02 -16.65
N LEU A 125 14.51 -13.82 -16.20
CA LEU A 125 13.82 -14.82 -17.06
C LEU A 125 12.29 -14.71 -17.12
N MET A 126 11.67 -13.61 -16.70
CA MET A 126 10.26 -13.38 -17.01
C MET A 126 9.99 -12.01 -17.62
N PRO A 127 9.33 -11.93 -18.79
CA PRO A 127 8.69 -10.71 -19.23
C PRO A 127 7.43 -10.51 -18.37
N ARG A 128 7.62 -9.99 -17.15
CA ARG A 128 6.52 -9.53 -16.29
C ARG A 128 6.01 -8.20 -16.86
N GLY A 129 5.14 -8.32 -17.85
CA GLY A 129 4.21 -7.26 -18.22
C GLY A 129 3.19 -7.06 -17.11
N HIS A 130 3.60 -6.41 -16.01
CA HIS A 130 2.73 -5.75 -15.04
C HIS A 130 3.49 -4.53 -14.52
N LYS A 131 3.56 -3.49 -15.36
CA LYS A 131 3.88 -2.13 -14.94
C LYS A 131 2.69 -1.62 -14.10
N GLY A 132 2.61 -2.07 -12.85
CA GLY A 132 1.89 -1.34 -11.82
C GLY A 132 2.64 -0.04 -11.60
N LEU A 133 2.09 1.07 -12.12
CA LEU A 133 2.63 2.39 -11.84
C LEU A 133 2.51 2.71 -10.33
N PRO A 134 3.47 3.47 -9.79
CA PRO A 134 3.82 3.48 -8.37
C PRO A 134 2.86 4.27 -7.49
N ALA A 135 2.78 3.88 -6.21
CA ALA A 135 2.18 4.62 -5.10
C ALA A 135 2.99 5.89 -4.71
N THR A 136 3.47 6.65 -5.69
CA THR A 136 4.25 7.88 -5.49
C THR A 136 3.66 9.06 -6.28
N PHE A 137 3.85 10.28 -5.79
CA PHE A 137 3.44 11.55 -6.43
C PHE A 137 3.84 11.61 -7.93
N THR A 138 5.02 11.08 -8.25
CA THR A 138 5.53 10.99 -9.63
C THR A 138 4.71 10.04 -10.53
N GLY A 139 4.12 8.98 -9.97
CA GLY A 139 3.22 8.08 -10.70
C GLY A 139 1.90 8.74 -11.08
N TRP A 140 1.28 9.48 -10.15
CA TRP A 140 0.10 10.29 -10.42
C TRP A 140 0.38 11.43 -11.40
N LEU A 141 1.53 12.09 -11.30
CA LEU A 141 1.97 13.13 -12.25
C LEU A 141 2.13 12.55 -13.67
N LEU A 142 2.76 11.37 -13.82
CA LEU A 142 2.91 10.71 -15.12
C LEU A 142 1.58 10.24 -15.70
N ALA A 143 0.67 9.75 -14.86
CA ALA A 143 -0.67 9.35 -15.28
C ALA A 143 -1.49 10.56 -15.78
N GLY A 144 -1.41 11.70 -15.08
CA GLY A 144 -2.01 12.96 -15.53
C GLY A 144 -1.39 13.46 -16.83
N LEU A 145 -0.05 13.41 -16.95
CA LEU A 145 0.65 13.79 -18.18
C LEU A 145 0.21 12.94 -19.37
N ALA A 146 0.12 11.62 -19.20
CA ALA A 146 -0.28 10.68 -20.25
C ALA A 146 -1.67 10.99 -20.82
N PHE A 147 -2.60 11.50 -19.99
CA PHE A 147 -3.93 11.91 -20.45
C PHE A 147 -3.91 13.24 -21.23
N THR A 148 -3.03 14.17 -20.85
CA THR A 148 -2.91 15.49 -21.50
C THR A 148 -2.01 15.52 -22.74
N LEU A 149 -1.16 14.50 -22.92
CA LEU A 149 -0.16 14.44 -23.98
C LEU A 149 -0.77 14.38 -25.40
N PRO A 150 -1.82 13.58 -25.68
CA PRO A 150 -2.47 13.57 -26.99
C PRO A 150 -3.07 14.93 -27.35
N LEU A 151 -3.65 15.62 -26.37
CA LEU A 151 -4.25 16.95 -26.54
C LEU A 151 -3.20 18.02 -26.86
N LEU A 152 -2.06 17.98 -26.17
CA LEU A 152 -0.92 18.86 -26.42
C LEU A 152 -0.32 18.67 -27.82
N VAL A 153 -0.20 17.42 -28.27
CA VAL A 153 0.27 17.10 -29.63
C VAL A 153 -0.67 17.70 -30.68
N VAL A 154 -1.99 17.51 -30.53
CA VAL A 154 -2.97 18.08 -31.47
C VAL A 154 -2.95 19.61 -31.45
N ALA A 155 -2.89 20.24 -30.28
CA ALA A 155 -2.82 21.69 -30.15
C ALA A 155 -1.56 22.27 -30.79
N SER A 156 -0.41 21.62 -30.61
CA SER A 156 0.85 22.04 -31.22
C SER A 156 0.83 21.92 -32.75
N ALA A 157 0.25 20.83 -33.30
CA ALA A 157 0.09 20.65 -34.74
C ALA A 157 -0.81 21.73 -35.36
N LEU A 158 -1.92 22.08 -34.71
CA LEU A 158 -2.81 23.15 -35.16
C LEU A 158 -2.13 24.52 -35.15
N LEU A 159 -1.31 24.82 -34.14
CA LEU A 159 -0.53 26.06 -34.08
C LEU A 159 0.50 26.16 -35.21
N VAL A 160 1.20 25.05 -35.50
CA VAL A 160 2.16 24.99 -36.62
C VAL A 160 1.47 25.19 -37.96
N ILE A 161 0.32 24.52 -38.18
CA ILE A 161 -0.48 24.68 -39.40
C ILE A 161 -0.98 26.13 -39.52
N HIS A 162 -1.47 26.72 -38.43
CA HIS A 162 -1.92 28.11 -38.43
C HIS A 162 -0.79 29.08 -38.74
N PHE A 163 0.41 28.84 -38.18
CA PHE A 163 1.58 29.67 -38.44
C PHE A 163 2.04 29.56 -39.89
N LEU A 164 2.05 28.35 -40.47
CA LEU A 164 2.39 28.11 -41.88
C LEU A 164 1.35 28.72 -42.84
N LEU A 165 0.06 28.70 -42.49
CA LEU A 165 -0.98 29.38 -43.30
C LEU A 165 -0.90 30.90 -43.21
N LYS A 166 -0.45 31.45 -42.07
CA LYS A 166 -0.40 32.90 -41.82
C LYS A 166 0.90 33.54 -42.31
N HIS A 167 1.97 32.76 -42.43
CA HIS A 167 3.21 33.12 -43.12
C HIS A 167 3.41 32.22 -44.35
N PRO A 168 2.64 32.42 -45.44
CA PRO A 168 3.08 31.91 -46.72
C PRO A 168 4.36 32.68 -47.09
N ALA A 169 5.43 31.95 -47.42
CA ALA A 169 6.63 32.54 -47.99
C ALA A 169 6.30 33.27 -49.31
#